data_AF-A0A848DLW8-F1
#
_entry.id   AF-A0A848DLW8-F1
#
_cell.length_a   1.000
_cell.length_b   1.000
_cell.length_c   1.000
_cell.angle_alpha   90.00
_cell.angle_beta   90.00
_cell.angle_gamma   90.00
#
_symmetry.space_group_name_H-M   'P 1'
#
loop_
_entity.id
_entity.type
_entity.pdbx_description
1 polymer ?
#
loop_
_entity_poly.entity_id
_entity_poly.type
_entity_poly.pdbx_seq_one_letter_code
_entity_poly.pdbx_strand_id
1 'polypeptide(L)'
;MAGRSCVERLVSDELWELVEPLIPQAQQAKRGRTGRPRVPDRAALAGIVFVLKTGISWNELPAELGCGSGVTCWRRLREWQQVGVWQRLHRVVLDRLAQADLLDWSRAAVDSVSVRAKRRGEATGPSPTDRGKAGSKYHVLCDRNGLPLHALVTGANTHDSRVLAELLDTNPGVRERAGRPGRPRRRPGKLHADKGYDYPRCRRYLARRGIGVRIARRGIEDSSRLGRVRWVVERTMSWLLGFRRLALRYDRSASTITALLSLACALICHRRLAQHSP
;
A
#
# COMPACT_ATOMS: atom_id res chain seq x y z
N MET A 1 -33.43 12.05 -6.64
CA MET A 1 -32.04 11.85 -6.17
C MET A 1 -31.16 11.67 -7.39
N ALA A 2 -30.41 12.70 -7.79
CA ALA A 2 -29.44 12.55 -8.88
C ALA A 2 -28.40 11.48 -8.47
N GLY A 3 -28.19 10.47 -9.30
CA GLY A 3 -27.24 9.40 -9.00
C GLY A 3 -25.83 9.97 -8.86
N ARG A 4 -25.08 9.53 -7.84
CA ARG A 4 -23.68 9.94 -7.62
C ARG A 4 -22.87 9.76 -8.91
N SER A 5 -22.05 10.76 -9.23
CA SER A 5 -21.18 10.71 -10.42
C SER A 5 -20.21 9.52 -10.34
N CYS A 6 -19.66 9.08 -11.49
CA CYS A 6 -18.63 8.03 -11.50
C CYS A 6 -17.44 8.40 -10.60
N VAL A 7 -17.06 9.68 -10.59
CA VAL A 7 -15.98 10.24 -9.75
C VAL A 7 -16.32 10.08 -8.27
N GLU A 8 -17.51 10.47 -7.82
CA GLU A 8 -17.96 10.32 -6.43
C GLU A 8 -18.06 8.86 -5.98
N ARG A 9 -18.44 7.94 -6.88
CA ARG A 9 -18.47 6.51 -6.56
C ARG A 9 -17.08 5.91 -6.38
N LEU A 10 -16.09 6.42 -7.12
CA LEU A 10 -14.69 5.95 -7.03
C LEU A 10 -13.93 6.61 -5.88
N VAL A 11 -14.24 7.88 -5.61
CA VAL A 11 -13.65 8.70 -4.56
C VAL A 11 -14.79 9.35 -3.80
N SER A 12 -15.18 8.72 -2.69
CA SER A 12 -16.22 9.24 -1.81
C SER A 12 -15.79 10.55 -1.14
N ASP A 13 -16.73 11.29 -0.57
CA ASP A 13 -16.42 12.55 0.11
C ASP A 13 -15.47 12.32 1.28
N GLU A 14 -15.68 11.24 2.03
CA GLU A 14 -14.83 10.87 3.18
C GLU A 14 -13.41 10.50 2.73
N LEU A 15 -13.23 9.88 1.56
CA LEU A 15 -11.88 9.65 1.02
C LEU A 15 -11.27 10.98 0.53
N TRP A 16 -12.08 11.84 -0.08
CA TRP A 16 -11.64 13.12 -0.61
C TRP A 16 -11.14 14.06 0.50
N GLU A 17 -11.87 14.15 1.61
CA GLU A 17 -11.50 14.94 2.78
C GLU A 17 -10.14 14.54 3.38
N LEU A 18 -9.74 13.26 3.25
CA LEU A 18 -8.45 12.79 3.73
C LEU A 18 -7.29 13.10 2.79
N VAL A 19 -7.54 13.14 1.47
CA VAL A 19 -6.49 13.28 0.46
C VAL A 19 -6.30 14.72 -0.01
N GLU A 20 -7.36 15.52 -0.09
CA GLU A 20 -7.32 16.90 -0.57
C GLU A 20 -6.28 17.75 0.18
N PRO A 21 -6.21 17.74 1.53
CA PRO A 21 -5.22 18.54 2.25
C PRO A 21 -3.77 18.08 2.04
N LEU A 22 -3.56 16.86 1.52
CA LEU A 22 -2.23 16.29 1.29
C LEU A 22 -1.66 16.65 -0.07
N ILE A 23 -2.52 17.10 -1.00
CA ILE A 23 -2.17 17.47 -2.36
C ILE A 23 -1.65 18.91 -2.36
N PRO A 24 -0.43 19.16 -2.87
CA PRO A 24 0.06 20.53 -3.00
C PRO A 24 -0.88 21.36 -3.86
N GLN A 25 -1.16 22.59 -3.42
CA GLN A 25 -1.95 23.52 -4.21
C GLN A 25 -1.29 23.70 -5.58
N ALA A 26 -2.10 23.57 -6.64
CA ALA A 26 -1.63 23.84 -7.99
C ALA A 26 -1.15 25.29 -8.05
N GLN A 27 0.07 25.50 -8.54
CA GLN A 27 0.56 26.85 -8.81
C GLN A 27 -0.45 27.53 -9.75
N GLN A 28 -0.98 28.68 -9.32
CA GLN A 28 -1.89 29.47 -10.14
C GLN A 28 -1.17 29.81 -11.44
N ALA A 29 -1.90 29.73 -12.56
CA ALA A 29 -1.35 30.12 -13.84
C ALA A 29 -0.94 31.60 -13.77
N LYS A 30 0.35 31.89 -14.02
CA LYS A 30 0.77 33.26 -14.33
C LYS A 30 -0.07 33.74 -15.54
N ARG A 31 -0.51 35.01 -15.52
CA ARG A 31 -1.39 35.62 -16.55
C ARG A 31 -0.96 35.19 -17.96
N GLY A 32 -1.92 34.77 -18.79
CA GLY A 32 -1.72 34.49 -20.22
C GLY A 32 -1.56 33.02 -20.62
N ARG A 33 -1.87 32.04 -19.77
CA ARG A 33 -1.75 30.63 -20.15
C ARG A 33 -2.89 30.17 -21.08
N THR A 34 -2.59 30.00 -22.36
CA THR A 34 -3.49 29.59 -23.46
C THR A 34 -3.74 28.07 -23.56
N GLY A 35 -3.65 27.34 -22.44
CA GLY A 35 -3.74 25.88 -22.42
C GLY A 35 -5.07 25.34 -21.88
N ARG A 36 -5.38 24.06 -22.18
CA ARG A 36 -6.54 23.37 -21.61
C ARG A 36 -6.49 23.42 -20.07
N PRO A 37 -7.61 23.72 -19.39
CA PRO A 37 -7.67 23.75 -17.93
C PRO A 37 -7.16 22.45 -17.30
N ARG A 38 -6.54 22.58 -16.11
CA ARG A 38 -6.08 21.43 -15.33
C ARG A 38 -7.29 20.61 -14.89
N VAL A 39 -7.23 19.29 -15.10
CA VAL A 39 -8.27 18.36 -14.62
C VAL A 39 -8.37 18.46 -13.10
N PRO A 40 -9.60 18.53 -12.53
CA PRO A 40 -9.80 18.56 -11.08
C PRO A 40 -9.11 17.39 -10.39
N ASP A 41 -8.59 17.64 -9.20
CA ASP A 41 -7.72 16.69 -8.52
C ASP A 41 -8.49 15.43 -8.07
N ARG A 42 -9.74 15.59 -7.64
CA ARG A 42 -10.65 14.48 -7.34
C ARG A 42 -10.93 13.60 -8.55
N ALA A 43 -11.11 14.21 -9.72
CA ALA A 43 -11.32 13.50 -10.98
C ALA A 43 -10.06 12.72 -11.39
N ALA A 44 -8.87 13.33 -11.26
CA ALA A 44 -7.61 12.64 -11.52
C ALA A 44 -7.39 11.47 -10.54
N LEU A 45 -7.70 11.64 -9.25
CA LEU A 45 -7.66 10.55 -8.27
C LEU A 45 -8.63 9.43 -8.63
N ALA A 46 -9.86 9.75 -9.04
CA ALA A 46 -10.83 8.74 -9.49
C ALA A 46 -10.30 7.93 -10.67
N GLY A 47 -9.65 8.57 -11.66
CA GLY A 47 -9.00 7.88 -12.77
C GLY A 47 -7.86 6.95 -12.31
N ILE A 48 -7.03 7.40 -11.35
CA ILE A 48 -5.97 6.56 -10.75
C ILE A 48 -6.58 5.34 -10.04
N VAL A 49 -7.62 5.54 -9.22
CA VAL A 49 -8.32 4.45 -8.50
C VAL A 49 -8.94 3.48 -9.49
N PHE A 50 -9.53 3.97 -10.58
CA PHE A 50 -10.11 3.14 -11.63
C PHE A 50 -9.04 2.24 -12.26
N VAL A 51 -7.93 2.82 -12.75
CA VAL A 51 -6.82 2.06 -13.34
C VAL A 51 -6.22 1.06 -12.35
N LEU A 52 -6.06 1.46 -11.08
CA LEU A 52 -5.57 0.57 -10.02
C LEU A 52 -6.48 -0.67 -9.86
N LYS A 53 -7.80 -0.47 -9.82
CA LYS A 53 -8.79 -1.55 -9.65
C LYS A 53 -8.90 -2.44 -10.89
N THR A 54 -9.04 -1.86 -12.07
CA THR A 54 -9.35 -2.61 -13.30
C THR A 54 -8.12 -3.19 -14.00
N GLY A 55 -6.95 -2.57 -13.80
CA GLY A 55 -5.68 -3.01 -14.41
C GLY A 55 -5.48 -2.58 -15.86
N ILE A 56 -6.42 -1.84 -16.45
CA ILE A 56 -6.35 -1.35 -17.83
C ILE A 56 -5.10 -0.49 -18.07
N SER A 57 -4.71 -0.30 -19.33
CA SER A 57 -3.66 0.67 -19.63
C SER A 57 -4.14 2.11 -19.39
N TRP A 58 -3.19 3.02 -19.14
CA TRP A 58 -3.53 4.43 -18.93
C TRP A 58 -4.22 5.07 -20.14
N ASN A 59 -3.97 4.59 -21.36
CA ASN A 59 -4.60 5.14 -22.56
C ASN A 59 -6.02 4.60 -22.79
N GLU A 60 -6.41 3.53 -22.11
CA GLU A 60 -7.74 2.92 -22.20
C GLU A 60 -8.69 3.45 -21.12
N LEU A 61 -8.28 4.45 -20.31
CA LEU A 61 -9.17 5.05 -19.32
C LEU A 61 -10.36 5.71 -20.04
N PRO A 62 -11.61 5.25 -19.81
CA PRO A 62 -12.77 5.75 -20.54
C PRO A 62 -13.02 7.24 -20.26
N ALA A 63 -13.24 8.01 -21.32
CA ALA A 63 -13.42 9.46 -21.22
C ALA A 63 -14.74 9.83 -20.51
N GLU A 64 -15.74 8.96 -20.62
CA GLU A 64 -17.09 9.09 -20.07
C GLU A 64 -17.10 9.09 -18.53
N LEU A 65 -16.01 8.63 -17.89
CA LEU A 65 -15.88 8.66 -16.43
C LEU A 65 -15.66 10.07 -15.88
N GLY A 66 -15.35 11.06 -16.72
CA GLY A 66 -15.08 12.43 -16.28
C GLY A 66 -13.73 12.61 -15.57
N CYS A 67 -12.86 11.60 -15.59
CA CYS A 67 -11.55 11.60 -14.89
C CYS A 67 -10.43 12.34 -15.66
N GLY A 68 -10.74 12.89 -16.84
CA GLY A 68 -9.74 13.35 -17.81
C GLY A 68 -9.01 12.19 -18.50
N SER A 69 -7.95 12.48 -19.26
CA SER A 69 -7.18 11.43 -19.93
C SER A 69 -6.36 10.62 -18.93
N GLY A 70 -6.18 9.32 -19.16
CA GLY A 70 -5.39 8.52 -18.23
C GLY A 70 -3.89 8.86 -18.24
N VAL A 71 -3.36 9.50 -19.29
CA VAL A 71 -2.02 10.13 -19.24
C VAL A 71 -1.97 11.25 -18.20
N THR A 72 -3.03 12.05 -18.07
CA THR A 72 -3.14 13.08 -17.03
C THR A 72 -3.18 12.46 -15.64
N CYS A 73 -3.95 11.39 -15.46
CA CYS A 73 -4.01 10.62 -14.22
C CYS A 73 -2.63 10.03 -13.85
N TRP A 74 -1.91 9.48 -14.84
CA TRP A 74 -0.57 8.94 -14.65
C TRP A 74 0.46 10.02 -14.26
N ARG A 75 0.44 11.18 -14.92
CA ARG A 75 1.28 12.32 -14.53
C ARG A 75 0.98 12.74 -13.09
N ARG A 76 -0.31 12.80 -12.73
CA ARG A 76 -0.74 13.14 -11.37
C ARG A 76 -0.27 12.14 -10.33
N LEU A 77 -0.36 10.84 -10.63
CA LEU A 77 0.17 9.78 -9.77
C LEU A 77 1.65 10.01 -9.43
N ARG A 78 2.45 10.38 -10.43
CA ARG A 78 3.89 10.62 -10.29
C ARG A 78 4.19 11.92 -9.54
N GLU A 79 3.51 13.02 -9.86
CA GLU A 79 3.63 14.30 -9.16
C GLU A 79 3.36 14.11 -7.66
N TRP A 80 2.26 13.42 -7.33
CA TRP A 80 1.88 13.14 -5.95
C TRP A 80 2.81 12.15 -5.25
N GLN A 81 3.39 11.21 -5.99
CA GLN A 81 4.41 10.31 -5.44
C GLN A 81 5.72 11.05 -5.11
N GLN A 82 6.15 12.00 -5.95
CA GLN A 82 7.38 12.78 -5.72
C GLN A 82 7.32 13.58 -4.42
N VAL A 83 6.14 14.11 -4.09
CA VAL A 83 5.93 14.88 -2.85
C VAL A 83 5.39 14.04 -1.70
N GLY A 84 5.22 12.72 -1.87
CA GLY A 84 4.87 11.78 -0.80
C GLY A 84 3.38 11.74 -0.39
N VAL A 85 2.46 12.12 -1.27
CA VAL A 85 1.00 12.12 -0.98
C VAL A 85 0.51 10.74 -0.58
N TRP A 86 0.94 9.68 -1.28
CA TRP A 86 0.40 8.33 -1.09
C TRP A 86 0.78 7.72 0.26
N GLN A 87 2.03 7.91 0.68
CA GLN A 87 2.52 7.47 1.99
C GLN A 87 1.86 8.28 3.11
N ARG A 88 1.66 9.60 2.91
CA ARG A 88 0.92 10.44 3.86
C ARG A 88 -0.54 10.03 3.97
N LEU A 89 -1.21 9.73 2.85
CA LEU A 89 -2.61 9.29 2.84
C LEU A 89 -2.77 7.98 3.62
N HIS A 90 -1.91 6.99 3.34
CA HIS A 90 -1.94 5.72 4.08
C HIS A 90 -1.72 5.95 5.57
N ARG A 91 -0.77 6.79 5.96
CA ARG A 91 -0.53 7.16 7.36
C ARG A 91 -1.73 7.85 8.00
N VAL A 92 -2.35 8.82 7.34
CA VAL A 92 -3.52 9.55 7.86
C VAL A 92 -4.68 8.57 8.10
N VAL A 93 -4.91 7.63 7.19
CA VAL A 93 -5.96 6.61 7.36
C VAL A 93 -5.62 5.68 8.54
N LEU A 94 -4.35 5.30 8.72
CA LEU A 94 -3.93 4.54 9.90
C LEU A 94 -4.11 5.32 11.21
N ASP A 95 -3.79 6.62 11.22
CA ASP A 95 -4.03 7.49 12.38
C ASP A 95 -5.52 7.52 12.75
N ARG A 96 -6.41 7.64 11.76
CA ARG A 96 -7.88 7.59 11.97
C ARG A 96 -8.35 6.23 12.50
N LEU A 97 -7.85 5.13 11.93
CA LEU A 97 -8.15 3.79 12.42
C LEU A 97 -7.66 3.58 13.86
N ALA A 98 -6.49 4.11 14.21
CA ALA A 98 -5.96 4.04 15.55
C ALA A 98 -6.80 4.84 16.56
N GLN A 99 -7.23 6.03 16.17
CA GLN A 99 -8.09 6.91 17.00
C GLN A 99 -9.49 6.33 17.20
N ALA A 100 -9.95 5.47 16.29
CA ALA A 100 -11.20 4.73 16.40
C ALA A 100 -11.02 3.36 17.08
N ASP A 101 -9.85 3.06 17.68
CA ASP A 101 -9.52 1.78 18.32
C ASP A 101 -9.66 0.55 17.38
N LEU A 102 -9.49 0.75 16.07
CA LEU A 102 -9.61 -0.31 15.05
C LEU A 102 -8.27 -0.96 14.68
N LEU A 103 -7.13 -0.41 15.11
CA LEU A 103 -5.80 -1.01 14.92
C LEU A 103 -5.39 -1.86 16.13
N ASP A 104 -5.02 -3.12 15.88
CA ASP A 104 -4.49 -3.99 16.93
C ASP A 104 -2.99 -4.27 16.74
N TRP A 105 -2.21 -3.58 17.55
CA TRP A 105 -0.74 -3.67 17.60
C TRP A 105 -0.21 -4.79 18.50
N SER A 106 -1.05 -5.60 19.15
CA SER A 106 -0.63 -6.70 20.03
C SER A 106 0.23 -7.72 19.29
N ARG A 107 -0.06 -7.93 18.00
CA ARG A 107 0.75 -8.69 17.07
C ARG A 107 0.64 -8.11 15.66
N ALA A 108 1.73 -8.23 14.89
CA ALA A 108 1.71 -8.05 13.44
C ALA A 108 2.13 -9.36 12.76
N ALA A 109 1.75 -9.49 11.49
CA ALA A 109 2.24 -10.56 10.61
C ALA A 109 2.98 -9.95 9.41
N VAL A 110 4.04 -10.62 8.98
CA VAL A 110 4.80 -10.26 7.79
C VAL A 110 4.90 -11.46 6.85
N ASP A 111 4.63 -11.21 5.58
CA ASP A 111 4.83 -12.16 4.49
C ASP A 111 5.04 -11.38 3.19
N SER A 112 5.35 -12.08 2.10
CA SER A 112 5.56 -11.48 0.80
C SER A 112 4.80 -12.20 -0.31
N VAL A 113 4.50 -11.47 -1.39
CA VAL A 113 3.92 -12.05 -2.60
C VAL A 113 4.65 -11.58 -3.85
N SER A 114 5.01 -12.53 -4.71
CA SER A 114 5.65 -12.25 -5.99
C SER A 114 4.60 -12.08 -7.09
N VAL A 115 4.77 -11.05 -7.92
CA VAL A 115 3.92 -10.76 -9.07
C VAL A 115 4.75 -10.67 -10.34
N ARG A 116 4.17 -11.11 -11.46
CA ARG A 116 4.86 -11.08 -12.76
C ARG A 116 4.96 -9.66 -13.29
N ALA A 117 6.15 -9.27 -13.76
CA ALA A 117 6.43 -7.97 -14.35
C ALA A 117 6.63 -8.12 -15.87
N LYS A 118 5.53 -7.95 -16.63
CA LYS A 118 5.48 -8.25 -18.08
C LYS A 118 6.47 -7.43 -18.91
N ARG A 119 6.76 -6.20 -18.50
CA ARG A 119 7.66 -5.27 -19.20
C ARG A 119 9.02 -5.07 -18.49
N ARG A 120 9.34 -5.92 -17.50
CA ARG A 120 10.50 -5.73 -16.60
C ARG A 120 10.49 -4.32 -15.99
N GLY A 121 11.66 -3.81 -15.58
CA GLY A 121 11.85 -2.46 -15.07
C GLY A 121 12.58 -2.43 -13.73
N GLU A 122 12.53 -1.29 -13.07
CA GLU A 122 13.10 -1.09 -11.73
C GLU A 122 12.40 -2.01 -10.71
N ALA A 123 13.13 -2.43 -9.67
CA ALA A 123 12.62 -3.37 -8.67
C ALA A 123 12.01 -4.65 -9.29
N THR A 124 12.66 -5.20 -10.32
CA THR A 124 12.31 -6.51 -10.90
C THR A 124 13.51 -7.45 -10.86
N GLY A 125 13.23 -8.76 -10.81
CA GLY A 125 14.26 -9.79 -10.85
C GLY A 125 13.67 -11.16 -11.19
N PRO A 126 14.50 -12.19 -11.44
CA PRO A 126 14.03 -13.53 -11.80
C PRO A 126 13.27 -14.17 -10.65
N SER A 127 12.01 -14.56 -10.88
CA SER A 127 11.19 -15.20 -9.85
C SER A 127 11.64 -16.65 -9.59
N PRO A 128 12.00 -17.01 -8.35
CA PRO A 128 12.33 -18.39 -7.99
C PRO A 128 11.15 -19.35 -8.17
N THR A 129 9.91 -18.85 -8.15
CA THR A 129 8.68 -19.64 -8.19
C THR A 129 7.95 -19.59 -9.52
N ASP A 130 8.38 -18.75 -10.48
CA ASP A 130 7.80 -18.64 -11.83
C ASP A 130 8.87 -18.82 -12.91
N ARG A 131 9.65 -19.90 -12.82
CA ARG A 131 10.65 -20.32 -13.83
C ARG A 131 11.63 -19.20 -14.23
N GLY A 132 12.04 -18.36 -13.28
CA GLY A 132 12.95 -17.24 -13.53
C GLY A 132 12.34 -16.08 -14.31
N LYS A 133 11.03 -16.07 -14.59
CA LYS A 133 10.37 -14.92 -15.24
C LYS A 133 10.51 -13.68 -14.38
N ALA A 134 10.67 -12.53 -15.05
CA ALA A 134 10.82 -11.26 -14.36
C ALA A 134 9.58 -10.93 -13.53
N GLY A 135 9.80 -10.58 -12.27
CA GLY A 135 8.75 -10.21 -11.33
C GLY A 135 9.22 -9.24 -10.26
N SER A 136 8.25 -8.70 -9.55
CA SER A 136 8.45 -7.94 -8.32
C SER A 136 7.89 -8.71 -7.15
N LYS A 137 8.29 -8.32 -5.94
CA LYS A 137 7.79 -8.88 -4.70
C LYS A 137 7.29 -7.76 -3.81
N TYR A 138 6.09 -7.93 -3.28
CA TYR A 138 5.49 -7.02 -2.30
C TYR A 138 5.66 -7.62 -0.92
N HIS A 139 6.41 -6.95 -0.04
CA HIS A 139 6.59 -7.33 1.36
C HIS A 139 5.57 -6.58 2.18
N VAL A 140 4.70 -7.27 2.89
CA VAL A 140 3.54 -6.66 3.54
C VAL A 140 3.61 -6.90 5.04
N LEU A 141 3.50 -5.82 5.81
CA LEU A 141 3.31 -5.84 7.25
C LEU A 141 1.84 -5.53 7.53
N CYS A 142 1.13 -6.41 8.24
CA CYS A 142 -0.24 -6.15 8.68
C CYS A 142 -0.39 -6.28 10.19
N ASP A 143 -1.41 -5.61 10.73
CA ASP A 143 -1.80 -5.74 12.13
C ASP A 143 -2.41 -7.13 12.44
N ARG A 144 -2.91 -7.32 13.66
CA ARG A 144 -3.54 -8.60 14.07
C ARG A 144 -4.70 -9.02 13.16
N ASN A 145 -5.44 -8.05 12.64
CA ASN A 145 -6.69 -8.21 11.94
C ASN A 145 -6.52 -8.21 10.40
N GLY A 146 -5.34 -7.84 9.91
CA GLY A 146 -5.00 -7.83 8.48
C GLY A 146 -5.07 -6.46 7.84
N LEU A 147 -5.11 -5.39 8.63
CA LEU A 147 -4.96 -4.03 8.11
C LEU A 147 -3.50 -3.82 7.71
N PRO A 148 -3.21 -3.45 6.45
CA PRO A 148 -1.84 -3.24 6.00
C PRO A 148 -1.26 -2.01 6.71
N LEU A 149 -0.25 -2.24 7.55
CA LEU A 149 0.48 -1.20 8.26
C LEU A 149 1.55 -0.58 7.36
N HIS A 150 2.22 -1.41 6.56
CA HIS A 150 3.25 -0.97 5.63
C HIS A 150 3.48 -1.98 4.52
N ALA A 151 4.01 -1.53 3.38
CA ALA A 151 4.44 -2.41 2.31
C ALA A 151 5.64 -1.86 1.53
N LEU A 152 6.52 -2.75 1.07
CA LEU A 152 7.69 -2.43 0.24
C LEU A 152 7.73 -3.26 -1.03
N VAL A 153 8.36 -2.72 -2.08
CA VAL A 153 8.53 -3.40 -3.37
C VAL A 153 10.00 -3.72 -3.62
N THR A 154 10.31 -4.97 -3.96
CA THR A 154 11.64 -5.40 -4.41
C THR A 154 11.56 -6.24 -5.68
N GLY A 155 12.70 -6.66 -6.22
CA GLY A 155 12.74 -7.72 -7.23
C GLY A 155 12.24 -9.06 -6.68
N ALA A 156 11.69 -9.93 -7.54
CA ALA A 156 11.16 -11.22 -7.11
C ALA A 156 12.22 -12.18 -6.53
N ASN A 157 13.49 -12.02 -6.91
CA ASN A 157 14.63 -12.78 -6.40
C ASN A 157 15.09 -12.34 -5.00
N THR A 158 14.61 -11.20 -4.49
CA THR A 158 15.01 -10.71 -3.17
C THR A 158 14.47 -11.64 -2.08
N HIS A 159 15.35 -12.09 -1.19
CA HIS A 159 14.95 -12.92 -0.04
C HIS A 159 14.28 -12.05 1.04
N ASP A 160 13.11 -12.46 1.49
CA ASP A 160 12.22 -11.75 2.43
C ASP A 160 12.92 -11.33 3.74
N SER A 161 13.69 -12.24 4.33
CA SER A 161 14.52 -11.98 5.51
C SER A 161 15.56 -10.86 5.38
N ARG A 162 15.89 -10.40 4.16
CA ARG A 162 16.76 -9.24 3.92
C ARG A 162 15.99 -7.91 4.03
N VAL A 163 14.69 -7.93 3.77
CA VAL A 163 13.81 -6.75 3.73
C VAL A 163 13.15 -6.48 5.08
N LEU A 164 13.10 -7.48 5.97
CA LEU A 164 12.46 -7.38 7.29
C LEU A 164 12.86 -6.11 8.09
N ALA A 165 14.15 -5.80 8.15
CA ALA A 165 14.64 -4.66 8.91
C ALA A 165 14.16 -3.34 8.29
N GLU A 166 14.32 -3.18 6.99
CA GLU A 166 13.87 -2.01 6.24
C GLU A 166 12.36 -1.81 6.36
N LEU A 167 11.57 -2.87 6.24
CA LEU A 167 10.12 -2.84 6.39
C LEU A 167 9.70 -2.35 7.78
N LEU A 168 10.36 -2.82 8.85
CA LEU A 168 10.02 -2.40 10.20
C LEU A 168 10.57 -1.01 10.55
N ASP A 169 11.68 -0.59 9.96
CA ASP A 169 12.27 0.74 10.15
C ASP A 169 11.48 1.84 9.44
N THR A 170 10.99 1.54 8.24
CA THR A 170 10.22 2.47 7.43
C THR A 170 8.72 2.45 7.75
N ASN A 171 8.25 1.53 8.61
CA ASN A 171 6.86 1.49 9.07
C ASN A 171 6.41 2.87 9.59
N PRO A 172 5.34 3.45 9.03
CA PRO A 172 4.89 4.79 9.43
C PRO A 172 4.57 4.84 10.93
N GLY A 173 4.92 5.96 11.55
CA GLY A 173 4.55 6.22 12.94
C GLY A 173 3.09 6.64 13.02
N VAL A 174 2.27 5.79 13.64
CA VAL A 174 0.82 6.00 13.79
C VAL A 174 0.50 6.70 15.10
N ARG A 175 -0.38 7.70 15.04
CA ARG A 175 -0.84 8.49 16.19
C ARG A 175 -2.16 7.92 16.71
N GLU A 176 -2.09 7.19 17.81
CA GLU A 176 -3.27 6.60 18.47
C GLU A 176 -4.18 7.65 19.13
N ARG A 177 -3.66 8.83 19.48
CA ARG A 177 -4.43 9.90 20.14
C ARG A 177 -4.31 11.22 19.38
N ALA A 178 -5.44 11.80 18.99
CA ALA A 178 -5.48 13.13 18.38
C ALA A 178 -5.10 14.21 19.41
N GLY A 179 -4.26 15.17 19.02
CA GLY A 179 -3.91 16.34 19.83
C GLY A 179 -3.10 16.10 21.11
N ARG A 180 -2.78 14.86 21.48
CA ARG A 180 -2.00 14.55 22.70
C ARG A 180 -0.51 14.36 22.39
N PRO A 181 0.40 14.91 23.22
CA PRO A 181 1.83 14.61 23.15
C PRO A 181 2.08 13.10 23.31
N GLY A 182 2.92 12.54 22.44
CA GLY A 182 3.28 11.12 22.48
C GLY A 182 4.05 10.70 21.23
N ARG A 183 4.99 9.76 21.39
CA ARG A 183 5.75 9.21 20.27
C ARG A 183 4.81 8.33 19.42
N PRO A 184 4.68 8.59 18.10
CA PRO A 184 3.85 7.74 17.25
C PRO A 184 4.29 6.28 17.32
N ARG A 185 3.32 5.37 17.42
CA ARG A 185 3.57 3.94 17.52
C ARG A 185 4.04 3.40 16.17
N ARG A 186 5.15 2.69 16.18
CA ARG A 186 5.77 2.08 14.99
C ARG A 186 5.96 0.57 15.12
N ARG A 187 5.80 0.03 16.32
CA ARG A 187 6.25 -1.33 16.63
C ARG A 187 5.09 -2.16 17.16
N PRO A 188 4.88 -3.37 16.62
CA PRO A 188 3.96 -4.32 17.21
C PRO A 188 4.59 -4.94 18.47
N GLY A 189 3.74 -5.46 19.37
CA GLY A 189 4.21 -6.20 20.54
C GLY A 189 4.90 -7.51 20.17
N LYS A 190 4.41 -8.18 19.11
CA LYS A 190 4.95 -9.44 18.57
C LYS A 190 4.94 -9.42 17.05
N LEU A 191 5.90 -10.07 16.42
CA LEU A 191 5.92 -10.25 14.97
C LEU A 191 5.88 -11.73 14.59
N HIS A 192 4.85 -12.09 13.84
CA HIS A 192 4.69 -13.41 13.22
C HIS A 192 5.29 -13.39 11.82
N ALA A 193 6.11 -14.39 11.52
CA ALA A 193 6.68 -14.58 10.19
C ALA A 193 6.91 -16.07 9.91
N ASP A 194 6.98 -16.43 8.64
CA ASP A 194 7.17 -17.81 8.21
C ASP A 194 8.64 -18.28 8.36
N LYS A 195 8.92 -19.52 7.93
CA LYS A 195 10.26 -20.12 7.96
C LYS A 195 11.25 -19.40 7.04
N GLY A 196 10.78 -18.67 6.04
CA GLY A 196 11.59 -17.79 5.20
C GLY A 196 12.32 -16.72 6.02
N TYR A 197 11.78 -16.31 7.17
CA TYR A 197 12.42 -15.34 8.07
C TYR A 197 13.32 -15.96 9.15
N ASP A 198 13.47 -17.28 9.19
CA ASP A 198 14.24 -17.98 10.22
C ASP A 198 15.76 -17.83 10.04
N TYR A 199 16.25 -16.63 10.34
CA TYR A 199 17.66 -16.33 10.36
C TYR A 199 18.02 -15.62 11.68
N PRO A 200 19.22 -15.88 12.24
CA PRO A 200 19.67 -15.22 13.47
C PRO A 200 19.62 -13.69 13.39
N ARG A 201 19.89 -13.10 12.20
CA ARG A 201 19.79 -11.64 11.97
C ARG A 201 18.39 -11.10 12.22
N CYS A 202 17.34 -11.81 11.80
CA CYS A 202 15.95 -11.40 11.96
C CYS A 202 15.54 -11.45 13.43
N ARG A 203 15.88 -12.57 14.11
CA ARG A 203 15.60 -12.75 15.54
C ARG A 203 16.32 -11.69 16.39
N ARG A 204 17.60 -11.43 16.13
CA ARG A 204 18.37 -10.37 16.82
C ARG A 204 17.81 -8.98 16.56
N TYR A 205 17.41 -8.68 15.32
CA TYR A 205 16.83 -7.39 14.98
C TYR A 205 15.54 -7.13 15.79
N LEU A 206 14.65 -8.12 15.87
CA LEU A 206 13.40 -8.01 16.64
C LEU A 206 13.66 -7.88 18.14
N ALA A 207 14.55 -8.72 18.70
CA ALA A 207 14.90 -8.69 20.13
C ALA A 207 15.46 -7.33 20.55
N ARG A 208 16.39 -6.75 19.77
CA ARG A 208 16.95 -5.40 20.03
C ARG A 208 15.91 -4.29 20.04
N ARG A 209 14.72 -4.53 19.47
CA ARG A 209 13.63 -3.56 19.38
C ARG A 209 12.51 -3.80 20.37
N GLY A 210 12.65 -4.81 21.23
CA GLY A 210 11.62 -5.23 22.18
C GLY A 210 10.40 -5.85 21.49
N ILE A 211 10.55 -6.38 20.27
CA ILE A 211 9.45 -7.02 19.54
C ILE A 211 9.52 -8.52 19.79
N GLY A 212 8.43 -9.09 20.33
CA GLY A 212 8.35 -10.53 20.58
C GLY A 212 8.48 -11.35 19.30
N VAL A 213 9.39 -12.33 19.31
CA VAL A 213 9.73 -13.13 18.12
C VAL A 213 8.78 -14.31 17.97
N ARG A 214 8.00 -14.33 16.89
CA ARG A 214 7.14 -15.46 16.48
C ARG A 214 7.46 -15.90 15.06
N ILE A 215 8.73 -16.20 14.83
CA ILE A 215 9.25 -16.76 13.57
C ILE A 215 9.32 -18.28 13.70
N ALA A 216 8.68 -19.00 12.76
CA ALA A 216 8.78 -20.46 12.67
C ALA A 216 10.23 -20.90 12.46
N ARG A 217 10.71 -21.93 13.15
CA ARG A 217 12.05 -22.49 12.94
C ARG A 217 12.03 -23.50 11.80
N ARG A 218 13.06 -23.46 10.96
CA ARG A 218 13.28 -24.45 9.91
C ARG A 218 13.60 -25.80 10.53
N GLY A 219 13.00 -26.86 9.99
CA GLY A 219 13.21 -28.24 10.45
C GLY A 219 12.58 -28.60 11.81
N ILE A 220 11.89 -27.67 12.49
CA ILE A 220 11.30 -27.94 13.83
C ILE A 220 9.78 -27.87 13.80
N GLU A 221 9.17 -26.69 13.59
CA GLU A 221 7.70 -26.59 13.60
C GLU A 221 7.10 -27.08 12.27
N ASP A 222 6.00 -27.83 12.32
CA ASP A 222 5.19 -28.15 11.14
C ASP A 222 4.58 -26.86 10.54
N SER A 223 4.62 -26.76 9.21
CA SER A 223 3.92 -25.76 8.40
C SER A 223 2.43 -25.60 8.74
N SER A 224 1.76 -26.68 9.17
CA SER A 224 0.32 -26.70 9.46
C SER A 224 -0.12 -25.76 10.58
N ARG A 225 0.69 -25.63 11.65
CA ARG A 225 0.37 -24.77 12.82
C ARG A 225 0.53 -23.27 12.53
N LEU A 226 1.24 -22.90 11.46
CA LEU A 226 1.47 -21.51 11.06
C LEU A 226 0.27 -20.86 10.37
N GLY A 227 -0.63 -21.67 9.79
CA GLY A 227 -1.76 -21.20 8.99
C GLY A 227 -2.71 -20.27 9.76
N ARG A 228 -2.94 -20.52 11.06
CA ARG A 228 -3.90 -19.74 11.88
C ARG A 228 -3.55 -18.25 12.02
N VAL A 229 -2.26 -17.90 11.93
CA VAL A 229 -1.80 -16.51 12.02
C VAL A 229 -1.31 -15.97 10.69
N ARG A 230 -0.69 -16.81 9.84
CA ARG A 230 -0.25 -16.42 8.49
C ARG A 230 -1.41 -16.08 7.56
N TRP A 231 -2.55 -16.75 7.69
CA TRP A 231 -3.72 -16.48 6.86
C TRP A 231 -4.14 -15.00 6.86
N VAL A 232 -3.89 -14.29 7.96
CA VAL A 232 -4.23 -12.86 8.06
C VAL A 232 -3.47 -12.03 7.02
N VAL A 233 -2.14 -12.20 6.91
CA VAL A 233 -1.33 -11.45 5.93
C VAL A 233 -1.53 -11.98 4.52
N GLU A 234 -1.72 -13.30 4.35
CA GLU A 234 -2.05 -13.90 3.04
C GLU A 234 -3.39 -13.40 2.48
N ARG A 235 -4.40 -13.21 3.34
CA ARG A 235 -5.66 -12.56 2.98
C ARG A 235 -5.46 -11.11 2.59
N THR A 236 -4.66 -10.34 3.34
CA THR A 236 -4.33 -8.96 2.98
C THR A 236 -3.62 -8.88 1.62
N MET A 237 -2.69 -9.80 1.34
CA MET A 237 -2.05 -9.91 0.04
C MET A 237 -3.06 -10.23 -1.06
N SER A 238 -4.01 -11.15 -0.81
CA SER A 238 -5.11 -11.42 -1.74
C SER A 238 -5.96 -10.18 -2.03
N TRP A 239 -6.25 -9.34 -1.03
CA TRP A 239 -6.94 -8.05 -1.25
C TRP A 239 -6.10 -7.08 -2.08
N LEU A 240 -4.79 -7.00 -1.85
CA LEU A 240 -3.88 -6.18 -2.64
C LEU A 240 -3.83 -6.64 -4.10
N LEU A 241 -3.79 -7.96 -4.34
CA LEU A 241 -3.83 -8.52 -5.69
C LEU A 241 -5.22 -8.43 -6.33
N GLY A 242 -6.28 -8.20 -5.55
CA GLY A 242 -7.60 -7.84 -6.08
C GLY A 242 -7.59 -6.51 -6.86
N PHE A 243 -6.64 -5.62 -6.59
CA PHE A 243 -6.35 -4.49 -7.46
C PHE A 243 -5.54 -4.99 -8.66
N ARG A 244 -6.22 -5.21 -9.79
CA ARG A 244 -5.67 -5.94 -10.95
C ARG A 244 -4.37 -5.33 -11.48
N ARG A 245 -4.17 -4.02 -11.31
CA ARG A 245 -2.91 -3.34 -11.69
C ARG A 245 -1.69 -3.81 -10.90
N LEU A 246 -1.88 -4.27 -9.66
CA LEU A 246 -0.83 -4.82 -8.81
C LEU A 246 -0.58 -6.31 -9.06
N ALA A 247 -1.60 -7.07 -9.44
CA ALA A 247 -1.50 -8.52 -9.70
C ALA A 247 -0.64 -8.86 -10.93
N LEU A 248 -0.71 -8.03 -11.97
CA LEU A 248 0.12 -8.17 -13.16
C LEU A 248 0.76 -6.83 -13.51
N ARG A 249 2.05 -6.70 -13.20
CA ARG A 249 2.78 -5.45 -13.33
C ARG A 249 3.19 -5.20 -14.79
N TYR A 250 2.65 -4.12 -15.38
CA TYR A 250 3.10 -3.58 -16.67
C TYR A 250 3.97 -2.33 -16.54
N ASP A 251 3.90 -1.63 -15.41
CA ASP A 251 4.65 -0.40 -15.16
C ASP A 251 6.15 -0.67 -14.92
N ARG A 252 7.03 0.02 -15.66
CA ARG A 252 8.49 -0.17 -15.55
C ARG A 252 9.13 0.56 -14.37
N SER A 253 8.49 1.59 -13.82
CA SER A 253 9.04 2.39 -12.72
C SER A 253 8.69 1.82 -11.34
N ALA A 254 9.69 1.75 -10.46
CA ALA A 254 9.52 1.39 -9.05
C ALA A 254 8.70 2.47 -8.31
N SER A 255 8.86 3.73 -8.68
CA SER A 255 8.10 4.86 -8.12
C SER A 255 6.60 4.70 -8.37
N THR A 256 6.21 4.39 -9.61
CA THR A 256 4.80 4.15 -9.98
C THR A 256 4.19 2.98 -9.20
N ILE A 257 4.89 1.84 -9.11
CA ILE A 257 4.33 0.67 -8.43
C ILE A 257 4.27 0.87 -6.91
N THR A 258 5.23 1.59 -6.33
CA THR A 258 5.23 1.97 -4.91
C THR A 258 4.05 2.89 -4.58
N ALA A 259 3.75 3.86 -5.46
CA ALA A 259 2.60 4.74 -5.34
C ALA A 259 1.28 3.96 -5.36
N LEU A 260 1.11 3.09 -6.35
CA LEU A 260 -0.08 2.24 -6.50
C LEU A 260 -0.26 1.28 -5.32
N LEU A 261 0.83 0.68 -4.82
CA LEU A 261 0.80 -0.19 -3.66
C LEU A 261 0.41 0.58 -2.38
N SER A 262 1.00 1.76 -2.16
CA SER A 262 0.66 2.63 -1.02
C SER A 262 -0.81 3.06 -1.07
N LEU A 263 -1.31 3.42 -2.26
CA LEU A 263 -2.72 3.75 -2.46
C LEU A 263 -3.63 2.54 -2.20
N ALA A 264 -3.26 1.33 -2.66
CA ALA A 264 -4.03 0.13 -2.38
C ALA A 264 -4.11 -0.18 -0.89
N CYS A 265 -3.00 -0.03 -0.14
CA CYS A 265 -2.99 -0.15 1.31
C CYS A 265 -3.93 0.89 1.96
N ALA A 266 -3.84 2.16 1.55
CA ALA A 266 -4.73 3.22 2.04
C ALA A 266 -6.21 2.92 1.78
N LEU A 267 -6.56 2.42 0.59
CA LEU A 267 -7.94 2.08 0.21
C LEU A 267 -8.50 0.85 0.93
N ILE A 268 -7.65 -0.10 1.33
CA ILE A 268 -8.05 -1.22 2.21
C ILE A 268 -8.36 -0.68 3.60
N CYS A 269 -7.46 0.12 4.16
CA CYS A 269 -7.63 0.75 5.47
C CYS A 269 -8.84 1.68 5.51
N HIS A 270 -9.05 2.49 4.47
CA HIS A 270 -10.17 3.43 4.37
C HIS A 270 -11.52 2.71 4.34
N ARG A 271 -11.61 1.61 3.59
CA ARG A 271 -12.82 0.77 3.59
C ARG A 271 -13.16 0.23 4.97
N ARG A 272 -12.16 -0.16 5.77
CA ARG A 272 -12.40 -0.57 7.15
C ARG A 272 -12.90 0.58 8.02
N LEU A 273 -12.28 1.76 7.88
CA LEU A 273 -12.68 2.96 8.60
C LEU A 273 -14.13 3.35 8.28
N ALA A 274 -14.48 3.41 7.00
CA ALA A 274 -15.82 3.79 6.53
C ALA A 274 -16.93 2.82 6.98
N GLN A 275 -16.61 1.55 7.27
CA GLN A 275 -17.57 0.59 7.85
C GLN A 275 -17.89 0.86 9.32
N HIS A 276 -17.11 1.68 10.01
CA HIS A 276 -17.22 1.99 11.44
C HIS A 276 -17.36 3.49 11.70
N SER A 277 -17.44 4.30 10.64
CA SER A 277 -17.89 5.68 10.75
C SER A 277 -19.40 5.68 11.01
N PRO A 278 -19.90 6.47 11.98
CA PRO A 278 -21.32 6.59 12.27
C PRO A 278 -22.12 7.18 11.11
#